data_AF-A0AAD8E622-F1
#
_entry.id   AF-A0AAD8E622-F1
#
_cell.length_a   1.000
_cell.length_b   1.000
_cell.length_c   1.000
_cell.angle_alpha   90.00
_cell.angle_beta   90.00
_cell.angle_gamma   90.00
#
_symmetry.space_group_name_H-M   'P 1'
#
loop_
_entity.id
_entity.type
_entity.pdbx_description
1 polymer ?
#
loop_
_entity_poly.entity_id
_entity_poly.type
_entity_poly.pdbx_seq_one_letter_code
_entity_poly.pdbx_strand_id
1 'polypeptide(L)'
;MKLVWSRFQDSPTVTNVETTNYPIWNIPFPAVTLCNNNQVYKPTVEHFIANLSEQLQLNSSILHHFLRNLPSLIMPSADANVEGIEMIQEKIFKAGYSIQDLMIKVLFHDPLDYPETSLDTTMVEPKKMVTVSLNAQAVESVSEVRSLSVSQRQCWFNGEEEVLKSTNEYSYQTCITECRIRVLSEKCGCIPFFYPLYS
;
A
#
# COMPACT_ATOMS: atom_id res chain seq x y z
N MET A 1 -35.75 -7.37 -5.73
CA MET A 1 -35.37 -7.23 -7.15
C MET A 1 -35.39 -5.72 -7.46
N LYS A 2 -34.24 -5.06 -7.65
CA LYS A 2 -34.23 -3.61 -8.00
C LYS A 2 -34.67 -3.45 -9.46
N LEU A 3 -35.51 -2.46 -9.74
CA LEU A 3 -35.89 -2.09 -11.11
C LEU A 3 -34.63 -1.65 -11.88
N VAL A 4 -34.59 -1.91 -13.19
CA VAL A 4 -33.46 -1.54 -14.07
C VAL A 4 -33.11 -0.05 -13.93
N TRP A 5 -34.12 0.81 -13.80
CA TRP A 5 -33.94 2.25 -13.55
C TRP A 5 -33.20 2.55 -12.24
N SER A 6 -33.51 1.83 -11.15
CA SER A 6 -32.81 2.00 -9.88
C SER A 6 -31.35 1.56 -9.99
N ARG A 7 -31.05 0.50 -10.74
CA ARG A 7 -29.66 0.08 -11.00
C ARG A 7 -28.89 1.13 -11.80
N PHE A 8 -29.51 1.74 -12.80
CA PHE A 8 -28.90 2.80 -13.60
C PHE A 8 -28.65 4.07 -12.77
N GLN A 9 -29.56 4.43 -11.86
CA GLN A 9 -29.36 5.56 -10.93
C GLN A 9 -28.21 5.28 -9.95
N ASP A 10 -28.07 4.05 -9.46
CA ASP A 10 -27.05 3.68 -8.48
C ASP A 10 -25.67 3.43 -9.12
N SER A 11 -25.61 2.89 -10.34
CA SER A 11 -24.36 2.56 -11.06
C SER A 11 -24.60 2.50 -12.58
N PRO A 12 -24.54 3.64 -13.28
CA PRO A 12 -24.82 3.76 -14.72
C PRO A 12 -23.68 3.29 -15.63
N THR A 13 -22.47 3.13 -15.10
CA THR A 13 -21.26 2.79 -15.86
C THR A 13 -21.04 1.27 -15.93
N VAL A 14 -20.50 0.80 -17.04
CA VAL A 14 -20.11 -0.60 -17.27
C VAL A 14 -18.75 -0.63 -17.95
N THR A 15 -17.84 -1.46 -17.46
CA THR A 15 -16.52 -1.69 -18.08
C THR A 15 -16.60 -2.83 -19.07
N ASN A 16 -16.13 -2.62 -20.29
CA ASN A 16 -16.04 -3.63 -21.35
C ASN A 16 -14.63 -3.67 -21.93
N VAL A 17 -14.26 -4.80 -22.54
CA VAL A 17 -12.98 -4.93 -23.25
C VAL A 17 -13.13 -4.25 -24.61
N GLU A 18 -12.40 -3.16 -24.82
CA GLU A 18 -12.35 -2.49 -26.12
C GLU A 18 -11.42 -3.24 -27.09
N THR A 19 -10.20 -3.57 -26.65
CA THR A 19 -9.21 -4.27 -27.47
C THR A 19 -8.25 -5.09 -26.62
N THR A 20 -7.75 -6.20 -27.16
CA THR A 20 -6.66 -6.99 -26.57
C THR A 20 -5.28 -6.63 -27.15
N ASN A 21 -5.24 -5.75 -28.16
CA ASN A 21 -4.03 -5.38 -28.89
C ASN A 21 -3.66 -3.91 -28.64
N TYR A 22 -3.87 -3.43 -27.41
CA TYR A 22 -3.47 -2.08 -27.04
C TYR A 22 -1.93 -1.96 -27.13
N PRO A 23 -1.39 -0.95 -27.84
CA PRO A 23 0.03 -0.86 -28.07
C PRO A 23 0.81 -0.56 -26.79
N ILE A 24 1.89 -1.32 -26.57
CA ILE A 24 2.73 -1.21 -25.36
C ILE A 24 3.34 0.20 -25.21
N TRP A 25 3.66 0.88 -26.31
CA TRP A 25 4.24 2.23 -26.26
C TRP A 25 3.28 3.32 -25.76
N ASN A 26 1.97 3.05 -25.72
CA ASN A 26 1.00 3.95 -25.10
C ASN A 26 0.85 3.72 -23.59
N ILE A 27 1.48 2.67 -23.05
CA ILE A 27 1.44 2.37 -21.61
C ILE A 27 2.75 2.89 -20.99
N PRO A 28 2.67 3.71 -19.93
CA PRO A 28 3.87 4.16 -19.23
C PRO A 28 4.64 2.97 -18.64
N PHE A 29 5.97 3.04 -18.67
CA PHE A 29 6.78 2.04 -18.01
C PHE A 29 6.56 2.12 -16.50
N PRO A 30 6.38 0.99 -15.78
CA PRO A 30 6.05 1.01 -14.37
C PRO A 30 7.19 1.56 -13.53
N ALA A 31 6.85 2.27 -12.46
CA ALA A 31 7.80 2.57 -11.38
C ALA A 31 8.00 1.33 -10.50
N VAL A 32 9.23 1.22 -9.99
CA VAL A 32 9.65 0.14 -9.09
C VAL A 32 10.04 0.75 -7.75
N THR A 33 9.27 0.45 -6.71
CA THR A 33 9.55 0.90 -5.35
C THR A 33 10.15 -0.23 -4.54
N LEU A 34 11.30 0.03 -3.91
CA LEU A 34 11.96 -0.91 -2.99
C LEU A 34 11.62 -0.52 -1.55
N CYS A 35 10.75 -1.29 -0.93
CA CYS A 35 10.35 -1.11 0.45
C CYS A 35 11.11 -2.07 1.36
N ASN A 36 11.67 -1.52 2.44
CA ASN A 36 12.12 -2.33 3.55
C ASN A 36 10.89 -2.95 4.23
N ASN A 37 10.88 -4.27 4.40
CA ASN A 37 9.80 -4.94 5.11
C ASN A 37 9.85 -4.66 6.63
N ASN A 38 11.00 -4.19 7.14
CA ASN A 38 11.10 -3.69 8.49
C ASN A 38 10.40 -2.33 8.62
N GLN A 39 9.19 -2.35 9.16
CA GLN A 39 8.37 -1.17 9.46
C GLN A 39 8.86 -0.39 10.69
N VAL A 40 9.86 -0.90 11.41
CA VAL A 40 10.32 -0.38 12.69
C VAL A 40 11.79 0.06 12.60
N TYR A 41 12.01 1.37 12.64
CA TYR A 41 13.36 1.91 12.73
C TYR A 41 13.90 1.76 14.16
N LYS A 42 14.76 0.75 14.35
CA LYS A 42 15.28 0.34 15.66
C LYS A 42 15.81 1.52 16.50
N PRO A 43 16.67 2.42 16.00
CA PRO A 43 17.23 3.51 16.84
C PRO A 43 16.17 4.42 17.45
N THR A 44 15.11 4.75 16.70
CA THR A 44 14.00 5.58 17.22
C THR A 44 13.19 4.82 18.26
N VAL A 45 12.98 3.52 18.07
CA VAL A 45 12.28 2.68 19.05
C VAL A 45 13.07 2.55 20.35
N GLU A 46 14.38 2.37 20.30
CA GLU A 46 15.21 2.33 21.50
C GLU A 46 15.07 3.63 22.31
N HIS A 47 15.13 4.79 21.63
CA HIS A 47 14.93 6.08 22.28
C HIS A 47 13.50 6.25 22.84
N PHE A 48 12.49 5.79 22.11
CA PHE A 48 11.10 5.84 22.55
C PHE A 48 10.85 4.96 23.77
N ILE A 49 11.39 3.74 23.79
CA ILE A 49 11.31 2.82 24.92
C ILE A 49 12.00 3.39 26.14
N ALA A 50 13.18 3.99 25.98
CA ALA A 50 13.90 4.63 27.08
C ALA A 50 13.02 5.69 27.77
N ASN A 51 12.46 6.61 26.99
CA ASN A 51 11.57 7.66 27.50
C ASN A 51 10.29 7.09 28.13
N LEU A 52 9.64 6.14 27.44
CA LEU A 52 8.36 5.58 27.89
C LEU A 52 8.49 4.68 29.13
N SER A 53 9.62 3.96 29.27
CA SER A 53 9.93 3.15 30.45
C SER A 53 10.04 4.00 31.71
N GLU A 54 10.63 5.19 31.59
CA GLU A 54 10.78 6.16 32.67
C GLU A 54 9.43 6.77 33.06
N GLN A 55 8.61 7.16 32.08
CA GLN A 55 7.29 7.75 32.32
C GLN A 55 6.28 6.78 32.95
N LEU A 56 6.30 5.50 32.53
CA LEU A 56 5.33 4.49 32.97
C LEU A 56 5.85 3.56 34.07
N GLN A 57 7.12 3.69 34.49
CA GLN A 57 7.77 2.80 35.46
C GLN A 57 7.68 1.32 35.05
N LEU A 58 7.71 1.06 33.74
CA LEU A 58 7.63 -0.28 33.17
C LEU A 58 9.02 -0.79 32.79
N ASN A 59 9.20 -2.10 32.85
CA ASN A 59 10.44 -2.72 32.39
C ASN A 59 10.57 -2.56 30.86
N SER A 60 11.72 -2.06 30.41
CA SER A 60 12.07 -1.92 29.01
C SER A 60 11.83 -3.21 28.19
N SER A 61 12.06 -4.38 28.79
CA SER A 61 11.84 -5.68 28.12
C SER A 61 10.37 -5.91 27.70
N ILE A 62 9.41 -5.48 28.52
CA ILE A 62 7.97 -5.61 28.22
C ILE A 62 7.59 -4.67 27.06
N LEU A 63 8.12 -3.44 27.08
CA LEU A 63 7.91 -2.46 26.02
C LEU A 63 8.52 -2.91 24.69
N HIS A 64 9.72 -3.48 24.71
CA HIS A 64 10.33 -4.11 23.54
C HIS A 64 9.47 -5.22 22.96
N HIS A 65 8.96 -6.12 23.82
CA HIS A 65 8.14 -7.23 23.36
C HIS A 65 6.82 -6.76 22.74
N PHE A 66 6.19 -5.75 23.34
CA PHE A 66 4.96 -5.14 22.82
C PHE A 66 5.20 -4.45 21.46
N LEU A 67 6.20 -3.57 21.37
CA LEU A 67 6.49 -2.81 20.14
C LEU A 67 6.96 -3.70 18.99
N ARG A 68 7.64 -4.83 19.28
CA ARG A 68 8.03 -5.81 18.26
C ARG A 68 6.84 -6.55 17.65
N ASN A 69 5.75 -6.71 18.40
CA ASN A 69 4.54 -7.44 17.95
C ASN A 69 3.47 -6.52 17.34
N LEU A 70 3.59 -5.21 17.53
CA LEU A 70 2.67 -4.22 16.97
C LEU A 70 2.53 -4.29 15.44
N PRO A 71 3.61 -4.45 14.66
CA PRO A 71 3.52 -4.59 13.19
C PRO A 71 2.67 -5.78 12.74
N SER A 72 2.60 -6.86 13.53
CA SER A 72 1.79 -8.05 13.25
C SER A 72 0.28 -7.77 13.31
N LEU A 73 -0.14 -6.66 13.91
CA LEU A 73 -1.53 -6.19 13.88
C LEU A 73 -1.88 -5.41 12.60
N ILE A 74 -0.86 -4.87 11.92
CA ILE A 74 -0.99 -4.06 10.70
C ILE A 74 -0.92 -4.95 9.45
N MET A 75 -0.07 -5.99 9.47
CA MET A 75 -0.04 -7.04 8.46
C MET A 75 -0.09 -8.41 9.16
N PRO A 76 -1.24 -9.10 9.21
CA PRO A 76 -1.32 -10.42 9.79
C PRO A 76 -0.54 -11.41 8.91
N SER A 77 0.58 -11.94 9.40
CA SER A 77 1.28 -13.06 8.77
C SER A 77 0.60 -14.38 9.15
N ALA A 78 0.43 -15.28 8.18
CA ALA A 78 -0.33 -16.51 8.33
C ALA A 78 0.40 -17.63 9.09
N ASP A 79 1.70 -17.50 9.39
CA ASP A 79 2.51 -18.62 9.86
C ASP A 79 3.09 -18.38 11.26
N ALA A 80 2.28 -18.66 12.27
CA ALA A 80 2.71 -18.86 13.64
C ALA A 80 2.70 -20.37 13.96
N ASN A 81 3.64 -21.13 13.37
CA ASN A 81 4.30 -22.33 13.92
C ASN A 81 4.99 -23.13 12.80
N VAL A 82 6.31 -23.30 12.87
CA VAL A 82 7.02 -24.40 12.19
C VAL A 82 8.23 -24.80 13.02
N GLU A 83 8.12 -25.90 13.75
CA GLU A 83 9.24 -26.60 14.40
C GLU A 83 10.09 -27.31 13.33
N GLY A 84 11.42 -27.17 13.39
CA GLY A 84 12.36 -27.97 12.58
C GLY A 84 13.35 -27.24 11.65
N ILE A 85 13.76 -25.99 11.95
CA ILE A 85 14.83 -25.27 11.21
C ILE A 85 15.93 -24.79 12.20
N GLU A 86 16.28 -25.61 13.19
CA GLU A 86 16.90 -25.12 14.43
C GLU A 86 18.38 -24.70 14.35
N MET A 87 19.19 -25.13 13.39
CA MET A 87 20.66 -24.93 13.48
C MET A 87 21.24 -23.79 12.63
N ILE A 88 20.58 -23.39 11.53
CA ILE A 88 21.01 -22.24 10.69
C ILE A 88 20.22 -20.97 11.04
N GLN A 89 18.99 -21.10 11.56
CA GLN A 89 18.23 -19.99 12.13
C GLN A 89 18.89 -19.42 13.40
N GLU A 90 19.52 -20.24 14.24
CA GLU A 90 19.94 -19.81 15.58
C GLU A 90 20.88 -18.59 15.60
N LYS A 91 21.78 -18.43 14.61
CA LYS A 91 22.70 -17.28 14.53
C LYS A 91 22.08 -16.02 13.93
N ILE A 92 21.10 -16.16 13.04
CA ILE A 92 20.37 -15.04 12.42
C ILE A 92 19.27 -14.55 13.38
N PHE A 93 18.66 -15.47 14.14
CA PHE A 93 17.60 -15.19 15.12
C PHE A 93 18.14 -14.72 16.48
N LYS A 94 19.34 -15.13 16.94
CA LYS A 94 19.98 -14.55 18.14
C LYS A 94 20.27 -13.04 18.03
N ALA A 95 20.28 -12.49 16.81
CA ALA A 95 20.37 -11.06 16.53
C ALA A 95 19.00 -10.37 16.34
N GLY A 96 17.90 -11.13 16.34
CA GLY A 96 16.52 -10.62 16.35
C GLY A 96 15.79 -10.52 15.01
N TYR A 97 16.37 -11.00 13.90
CA TYR A 97 15.81 -10.85 12.54
C TYR A 97 15.24 -12.17 11.99
N SER A 98 14.07 -12.13 11.35
CA SER A 98 13.50 -13.20 10.52
C SER A 98 14.00 -13.10 9.08
N ILE A 99 13.87 -14.18 8.29
CA ILE A 99 14.17 -14.16 6.86
C ILE A 99 13.27 -13.14 6.13
N GLN A 100 12.03 -12.96 6.59
CA GLN A 100 11.12 -11.92 6.07
C GLN A 100 11.58 -10.49 6.38
N ASP A 101 12.41 -10.29 7.41
CA ASP A 101 13.00 -8.98 7.75
C ASP A 101 14.25 -8.67 6.90
N LEU A 102 14.85 -9.68 6.27
CA LEU A 102 16.01 -9.54 5.38
C LEU A 102 15.62 -9.43 3.90
N MET A 103 14.41 -9.82 3.54
CA MET A 103 13.91 -9.71 2.18
C MET A 103 13.43 -8.29 1.89
N ILE A 104 13.72 -7.79 0.69
CA ILE A 104 13.23 -6.50 0.21
C ILE A 104 11.89 -6.73 -0.47
N LYS A 105 10.88 -5.94 -0.10
CA LYS A 105 9.59 -5.92 -0.79
C LYS A 105 9.69 -4.98 -1.98
N VAL A 106 9.46 -5.51 -3.18
CA VAL A 106 9.44 -4.75 -4.43
C VAL A 106 8.00 -4.52 -4.83
N LEU A 107 7.61 -3.28 -5.08
CA LEU A 107 6.28 -2.91 -5.58
C LEU A 107 6.38 -2.40 -7.01
N PHE A 108 5.41 -2.77 -7.84
CA PHE A 108 5.27 -2.30 -9.22
C PHE A 108 3.99 -1.49 -9.36
N HIS A 109 4.08 -0.28 -9.90
CA HIS A 109 2.94 0.63 -10.02
C HIS A 109 3.10 1.60 -11.18
N ASP A 110 2.03 2.34 -11.48
CA ASP A 110 2.11 3.48 -12.38
C ASP A 110 3.08 4.53 -11.81
N PRO A 111 3.95 5.14 -12.64
CA PRO A 111 4.93 6.12 -12.17
C PRO A 111 4.36 7.33 -11.44
N LEU A 112 3.06 7.64 -11.61
CA LEU A 112 2.40 8.77 -10.96
C LEU A 112 1.64 8.36 -9.69
N ASP A 113 1.49 7.06 -9.44
CA ASP A 113 0.80 6.53 -8.28
C ASP A 113 1.73 6.42 -7.08
N TYR A 114 1.19 6.70 -5.89
CA TYR A 114 1.89 6.42 -4.64
C TYR A 114 1.96 4.89 -4.39
N PRO A 115 3.14 4.34 -4.05
CA PRO A 115 3.32 2.90 -3.84
C PRO A 115 2.64 2.40 -2.57
N GLU A 116 1.35 2.12 -2.66
CA GLU A 116 0.57 1.59 -1.54
C GLU A 116 0.74 0.06 -1.36
N THR A 117 0.55 -0.42 -0.12
CA THR A 117 0.72 -1.85 0.22
C THR A 117 -0.27 -2.80 -0.46
N SER A 118 -1.34 -2.28 -1.06
CA SER A 118 -2.33 -3.04 -1.83
C SER A 118 -1.93 -3.32 -3.29
N LEU A 119 -0.75 -2.87 -3.72
CA LEU A 119 -0.22 -3.11 -5.05
C LEU A 119 0.41 -4.50 -5.19
N ASP A 120 0.66 -4.91 -6.43
CA ASP A 120 1.40 -6.12 -6.73
C ASP A 120 2.82 -6.04 -6.18
N THR A 121 3.19 -7.03 -5.38
CA THR A 121 4.50 -7.07 -4.73
C THR A 121 5.24 -8.37 -4.97
N THR A 122 6.56 -8.31 -4.93
CA THR A 122 7.44 -9.48 -4.95
C THR A 122 8.49 -9.33 -3.86
N MET A 123 8.80 -10.42 -3.17
CA MET A 123 9.87 -10.45 -2.18
C MET A 123 11.17 -10.89 -2.86
N VAL A 124 12.24 -10.13 -2.64
CA VAL A 124 13.56 -10.43 -3.19
C VAL A 124 14.54 -10.72 -2.07
N GLU A 125 15.16 -11.90 -2.13
CA GLU A 125 16.25 -12.28 -1.24
C GLU A 125 17.53 -11.48 -1.54
N PRO A 126 18.30 -11.09 -0.51
CA PRO A 126 19.60 -10.47 -0.72
C PRO A 126 20.52 -11.34 -1.58
N LYS A 127 21.23 -10.71 -2.53
CA LYS A 127 22.20 -11.36 -3.43
C LYS A 127 21.60 -12.41 -4.37
N LYS A 128 20.28 -12.46 -4.52
CA LYS A 128 19.61 -13.26 -5.55
C LYS A 128 19.17 -12.37 -6.70
N MET A 129 19.24 -12.91 -7.91
CA MET A 129 18.64 -12.31 -9.08
C MET A 129 17.24 -12.90 -9.23
N VAL A 130 16.23 -12.02 -9.33
CA VAL A 130 14.84 -12.40 -9.55
C VAL A 130 14.37 -11.74 -10.85
N THR A 131 13.71 -12.52 -11.71
CA THR A 131 13.11 -12.02 -12.95
C THR A 131 11.60 -11.94 -12.75
N VAL A 132 11.03 -10.75 -12.92
CA VAL A 132 9.59 -10.50 -12.80
C VAL A 132 9.03 -10.21 -14.18
N SER A 133 7.94 -10.89 -14.54
CA SER A 133 7.18 -10.64 -15.76
C SER A 133 5.93 -9.86 -15.40
N LEU A 134 5.75 -8.69 -16.02
CA LEU A 134 4.63 -7.79 -15.77
C LEU A 134 3.70 -7.79 -16.99
N ASN A 135 2.39 -7.79 -16.74
CA ASN A 135 1.36 -7.61 -17.75
C ASN A 135 0.65 -6.29 -17.48
N ALA A 136 0.67 -5.38 -18.44
CA ALA A 136 0.00 -4.09 -18.30
C ALA A 136 -1.38 -4.09 -18.97
N GLN A 137 -2.32 -3.35 -18.39
CA GLN A 137 -3.67 -3.17 -18.91
C GLN A 137 -4.05 -1.70 -18.71
N ALA A 138 -4.67 -1.09 -19.72
CA ALA A 138 -5.20 0.27 -19.65
C ALA A 138 -6.72 0.22 -19.62
N VAL A 139 -7.32 1.05 -18.78
CA VAL A 139 -8.78 1.22 -18.69
C VAL A 139 -9.09 2.68 -18.93
N GLU A 140 -9.78 2.96 -20.02
CA GLU A 140 -10.16 4.32 -20.41
C GLU A 140 -11.69 4.46 -20.39
N SER A 141 -12.17 5.69 -20.14
CA SER A 141 -13.59 6.00 -20.15
C SER A 141 -13.98 6.64 -21.47
N VAL A 142 -15.09 6.19 -22.07
CA VAL A 142 -15.66 6.83 -23.27
C VAL A 142 -16.18 8.23 -22.94
N SER A 143 -16.12 9.13 -23.93
CA SER A 143 -16.44 10.55 -23.76
C SER A 143 -17.85 10.82 -23.22
N GLU A 144 -18.80 9.94 -23.51
CA GLU A 144 -20.20 10.00 -23.15
C GLU A 144 -20.41 9.86 -21.63
N VAL A 145 -19.51 9.17 -20.94
CA VAL A 145 -19.53 9.02 -19.47
C VAL A 145 -19.33 10.38 -18.77
N ARG A 146 -18.74 11.36 -19.48
CA ARG A 146 -18.58 12.72 -18.96
C ARG A 146 -19.93 13.44 -18.72
N SER A 147 -20.99 13.02 -19.41
CA SER A 147 -22.34 13.59 -19.24
C SER A 147 -23.00 13.23 -17.90
N LEU A 148 -22.55 12.15 -17.25
CA LEU A 148 -23.01 11.76 -15.93
C LEU A 148 -22.45 12.72 -14.87
N SER A 149 -23.12 12.91 -13.74
CA SER A 149 -22.49 13.61 -12.63
C SER A 149 -21.41 12.75 -11.97
N VAL A 150 -20.40 13.37 -11.36
CA VAL A 150 -19.35 12.68 -10.58
C VAL A 150 -19.96 11.70 -9.56
N SER A 151 -21.03 12.11 -8.87
CA SER A 151 -21.74 11.26 -7.90
C SER A 151 -22.51 10.10 -8.52
N GLN A 152 -22.79 10.12 -9.83
CA GLN A 152 -23.38 8.98 -10.52
C GLN A 152 -22.31 8.02 -11.05
N ARG A 153 -21.23 8.53 -11.65
CA ARG A 153 -20.15 7.70 -12.21
C ARG A 153 -19.10 7.24 -11.19
N GLN A 154 -19.07 7.86 -10.00
CA GLN A 154 -18.16 7.55 -8.89
C GLN A 154 -16.65 7.64 -9.24
N CYS A 155 -16.30 8.42 -10.26
CA CYS A 155 -14.92 8.72 -10.66
C CYS A 155 -14.81 10.14 -11.24
N TRP A 156 -13.60 10.70 -11.24
CA TRP A 156 -13.27 12.00 -11.83
C TRP A 156 -12.64 11.87 -13.21
N PHE A 157 -12.86 12.88 -14.06
CA PHE A 157 -12.02 13.14 -15.23
C PHE A 157 -11.06 14.29 -14.92
N ASN A 158 -9.94 14.33 -15.65
CA ASN A 158 -8.97 15.42 -15.59
C ASN A 158 -9.63 16.81 -15.68
N GLY A 159 -9.41 17.64 -14.67
CA GLY A 159 -9.96 18.98 -14.48
C GLY A 159 -11.30 19.04 -13.73
N GLU A 160 -11.88 17.90 -13.34
CA GLU A 160 -13.06 17.84 -12.47
C GLU A 160 -12.71 17.64 -11.00
N GLU A 161 -11.43 17.38 -10.70
CA GLU A 161 -10.95 17.14 -9.36
C GLU A 161 -11.01 18.43 -8.55
N GLU A 162 -11.79 18.44 -7.47
CA GLU A 162 -11.91 19.65 -6.67
C GLU A 162 -10.65 19.92 -5.84
N VAL A 163 -9.94 18.88 -5.39
CA VAL A 163 -8.60 18.98 -4.79
C VAL A 163 -7.92 17.60 -4.84
N LEU A 164 -6.92 17.41 -5.71
CA LEU A 164 -5.89 16.39 -5.44
C LEU A 164 -4.81 17.06 -4.60
N LYS A 165 -4.51 16.49 -3.44
CA LYS A 165 -3.44 17.01 -2.57
C LYS A 165 -2.16 16.19 -2.70
N SER A 166 -2.28 14.91 -3.08
CA SER A 166 -1.16 13.96 -3.10
C SER A 166 -0.41 13.90 -4.44
N THR A 167 -1.06 14.26 -5.55
CA THR A 167 -0.50 14.25 -6.91
C THR A 167 -1.29 15.20 -7.81
N ASN A 168 -0.73 15.56 -8.97
CA ASN A 168 -1.39 16.42 -9.96
C ASN A 168 -2.24 15.63 -10.97
N GLU A 169 -2.19 14.30 -10.95
CA GLU A 169 -2.95 13.45 -11.87
C GLU A 169 -3.87 12.49 -11.13
N TYR A 170 -5.11 12.40 -11.62
CA TYR A 170 -6.11 11.50 -11.06
C TYR A 170 -5.89 10.09 -11.59
N SER A 171 -5.82 9.15 -10.65
CA SER A 171 -5.90 7.72 -10.92
C SER A 171 -6.80 7.07 -9.89
N TYR A 172 -7.19 5.82 -10.16
CA TYR A 172 -7.88 5.01 -9.16
C TYR A 172 -7.05 4.86 -7.87
N GLN A 173 -5.73 4.64 -7.96
CA GLN A 173 -4.88 4.42 -6.80
C GLN A 173 -4.69 5.70 -5.98
N THR A 174 -4.54 6.85 -6.64
CA THR A 174 -4.53 8.16 -6.00
C THR A 174 -5.81 8.40 -5.23
N CYS A 175 -6.96 8.13 -5.84
CA CYS A 175 -8.26 8.28 -5.19
C CYS A 175 -8.37 7.45 -3.90
N ILE A 176 -7.96 6.18 -3.95
CA ILE A 176 -7.97 5.29 -2.78
C ILE A 176 -6.97 5.75 -1.71
N THR A 177 -5.77 6.16 -2.10
CA THR A 177 -4.73 6.67 -1.20
C THR A 177 -5.23 7.91 -0.45
N GLU A 178 -5.79 8.89 -1.14
CA GLU A 178 -6.35 10.09 -0.50
C GLU A 178 -7.55 9.78 0.38
N CYS A 179 -8.42 8.85 -0.05
CA CYS A 179 -9.54 8.39 0.75
C CYS A 179 -9.06 7.80 2.10
N ARG A 180 -8.00 6.99 2.08
CA ARG A 180 -7.40 6.41 3.29
C ARG A 180 -6.77 7.48 4.17
N ILE A 181 -5.98 8.39 3.60
CA ILE A 181 -5.39 9.52 4.34
C ILE A 181 -6.47 10.34 5.05
N ARG A 182 -7.57 10.67 4.35
CA ARG A 182 -8.70 11.40 4.92
C ARG A 182 -9.35 10.63 6.06
N VAL A 183 -9.68 9.35 5.87
CA VAL A 183 -10.30 8.52 6.93
C VAL A 183 -9.38 8.39 8.15
N LEU A 184 -8.07 8.23 7.95
CA LEU A 184 -7.10 8.17 9.05
C LEU A 184 -7.01 9.49 9.80
N SER A 185 -6.96 10.61 9.07
CA SER A 185 -6.97 11.94 9.68
C SER A 185 -8.26 12.21 10.47
N GLU A 186 -9.42 11.88 9.91
CA GLU A 186 -10.73 12.10 10.54
C GLU A 186 -10.99 11.19 11.75
N LYS A 187 -10.62 9.91 11.65
CA LYS A 187 -10.91 8.92 12.72
C LYS A 187 -9.81 8.81 13.77
N CYS A 188 -8.55 8.94 13.37
CA CYS A 188 -7.39 8.73 14.24
C CYS A 188 -6.68 10.03 14.63
N GLY A 189 -6.96 11.15 13.93
CA GLY A 189 -6.35 12.45 14.21
C GLY A 189 -4.90 12.58 13.73
N CYS A 190 -4.38 11.61 12.97
CA CYS A 190 -3.01 11.63 12.47
C CYS A 190 -2.89 10.97 11.09
N ILE A 191 -1.84 11.36 10.35
CA ILE A 191 -1.47 10.76 9.07
C ILE A 191 -0.16 9.99 9.29
N PRO A 192 -0.11 8.67 8.98
CA PRO A 192 1.11 7.90 9.08
C PRO A 192 2.25 8.50 8.23
N PHE A 193 3.47 8.44 8.75
CA PHE A 193 4.66 9.05 8.14
C PHE A 193 4.98 8.56 6.72
N PHE A 194 4.52 7.36 6.36
CA PHE A 194 4.80 6.79 5.06
C PHE A 194 3.95 7.43 3.96
N TYR A 195 2.76 7.95 4.27
CA TYR A 195 1.95 8.66 3.29
C TYR A 195 2.62 9.98 2.88
N PRO A 196 2.43 10.40 1.61
CA PRO A 196 3.04 11.63 1.13
C PRO A 196 2.47 12.81 1.93
N LEU A 197 3.37 13.52 2.63
CA LEU A 197 3.04 14.78 3.30
C LEU A 197 3.07 15.86 2.21
N TYR A 198 1.93 16.53 2.05
CA TYR A 198 1.66 17.53 1.02
C TYR A 198 2.80 18.58 0.85
N SER A 199 3.08 18.97 -0.40
CA SER A 199 3.81 20.19 -0.76
C SER A 199 2.90 21.14 -1.52
#